data_AF-A0AAW5MFZ1-F1
#
_entry.id   AF-A0AAW5MFZ1-F1
#
_cell.length_a   1.000
_cell.length_b   1.000
_cell.length_c   1.000
_cell.angle_alpha   90.00
_cell.angle_beta   90.00
_cell.angle_gamma   90.00
#
_symmetry.space_group_name_H-M   'P 1'
#
loop_
_entity.id
_entity.type
_entity.pdbx_description
1 polymer ?
#
loop_
_entity_poly.entity_id
_entity_poly.type
_entity_poly.pdbx_seq_one_letter_code
_entity_poly.pdbx_strand_id
1 'polypeptide(L)'
;MKSNHSSVQSSRSVATKGHVIVIHQKIIDITKVVLAKRFQPLKGPLESYEPKDQAKMGVGLRGVDGPLAFWATVDPDKQAQILQEIRAALAEVGLLDNYQLIPDGTFFLPHMVQAGGSALYPNGWVVQLFGASPAKPILTCLLESEAVCEQVLHDVAARLNTANA
;
A
#
# COMPACT_ATOMS: atom_id res chain seq x y z
N MET A 1 -37.90 -18.66 35.44
CA MET A 1 -37.11 -17.43 35.24
C MET A 1 -36.28 -17.61 33.99
N LYS A 2 -36.58 -16.83 32.95
CA LYS A 2 -35.92 -16.86 31.64
C LYS A 2 -34.91 -15.71 31.60
N SER A 3 -33.65 -15.98 31.33
CA SER A 3 -32.65 -14.96 30.99
C SER A 3 -31.64 -15.53 29.99
N ASN A 4 -31.99 -15.47 28.70
CA ASN A 4 -31.02 -15.55 27.60
C ASN A 4 -30.83 -14.13 27.07
N HIS A 5 -29.65 -13.56 27.29
CA HIS A 5 -29.18 -12.40 26.52
C HIS A 5 -27.94 -12.82 25.73
N SER A 6 -28.16 -13.26 24.49
CA SER A 6 -27.13 -13.24 23.45
C SER A 6 -27.37 -11.98 22.62
N SER A 7 -26.54 -10.95 22.84
CA SER A 7 -26.46 -9.80 21.95
C SER A 7 -25.61 -10.19 20.74
N VAL A 8 -26.28 -10.57 19.65
CA VAL A 8 -25.64 -10.73 18.35
C VAL A 8 -25.30 -9.33 17.84
N GLN A 9 -24.02 -8.97 17.89
CA GLN A 9 -23.51 -7.81 17.17
C GLN A 9 -23.70 -8.06 15.67
N SER A 10 -24.45 -7.16 15.04
CA SER A 10 -24.73 -7.15 13.61
C SER A 10 -23.44 -6.86 12.83
N SER A 11 -22.82 -7.91 12.30
CA SER A 11 -21.83 -7.79 11.24
C SER A 11 -22.50 -7.20 10.01
N ARG A 12 -22.23 -5.94 9.68
CA ARG A 12 -22.59 -5.38 8.37
C ARG A 12 -21.82 -6.14 7.31
N SER A 13 -22.49 -7.05 6.60
CA SER A 13 -21.98 -7.60 5.36
C SER A 13 -22.01 -6.48 4.30
N VAL A 14 -20.86 -6.24 3.67
CA VAL A 14 -20.78 -5.42 2.47
C VAL A 14 -21.26 -6.31 1.32
N ALA A 15 -22.37 -5.96 0.69
CA ALA A 15 -22.90 -6.66 -0.46
C ALA A 15 -22.03 -6.36 -1.70
N THR A 16 -21.18 -7.30 -2.13
CA THR A 16 -20.37 -7.17 -3.34
C THR A 16 -21.09 -7.77 -4.56
N LYS A 17 -21.81 -6.90 -5.28
CA LYS A 17 -21.99 -7.01 -6.74
C LYS A 17 -21.45 -5.73 -7.37
N GLY A 18 -20.14 -5.56 -7.33
CA GLY A 18 -19.47 -4.43 -7.95
C GLY A 18 -17.99 -4.36 -7.61
N HIS A 19 -17.20 -3.86 -8.54
CA HIS A 19 -15.79 -3.54 -8.33
C HIS A 19 -15.58 -2.22 -7.55
N VAL A 20 -16.67 -1.57 -7.15
CA VAL A 20 -16.65 -0.30 -6.44
C VAL A 20 -16.77 -0.54 -4.95
N ILE A 21 -15.78 -0.06 -4.20
CA ILE A 21 -15.71 -0.17 -2.74
C ILE A 21 -15.73 1.21 -2.10
N VAL A 22 -16.11 1.27 -0.82
CA VAL A 22 -16.06 2.50 -0.02
C VAL A 22 -15.09 2.31 1.13
N ILE A 23 -14.00 3.07 1.14
CA ILE A 23 -12.99 3.06 2.21
C ILE A 23 -12.88 4.47 2.78
N HIS A 24 -13.21 4.62 4.07
CA HIS A 24 -13.21 5.91 4.79
C HIS A 24 -13.81 7.07 3.94
N GLN A 25 -15.04 6.89 3.47
CA GLN A 25 -15.81 7.86 2.66
C GLN A 25 -15.30 8.11 1.23
N LYS A 26 -14.29 7.36 0.76
CA LYS A 26 -13.85 7.41 -0.64
C LYS A 26 -14.42 6.24 -1.42
N ILE A 27 -15.06 6.55 -2.54
CA ILE A 27 -15.58 5.56 -3.50
C ILE A 27 -14.47 5.24 -4.50
N ILE A 28 -14.09 3.97 -4.58
CA ILE A 28 -12.94 3.51 -5.35
C ILE A 28 -13.39 2.36 -6.24
N ASP A 29 -13.11 2.46 -7.53
CA ASP A 29 -13.14 1.30 -8.42
C ASP A 29 -11.83 0.52 -8.24
N ILE A 30 -11.91 -0.62 -7.56
CA ILE A 30 -10.74 -1.42 -7.18
C ILE A 30 -10.03 -2.02 -8.39
N THR A 31 -10.72 -2.18 -9.53
CA THR A 31 -10.11 -2.69 -10.77
C THR A 31 -9.14 -1.70 -11.40
N LYS A 32 -9.23 -0.42 -11.03
CA LYS A 32 -8.36 0.64 -11.54
C LYS A 32 -7.10 0.82 -10.70
N VAL A 33 -7.02 0.19 -9.54
CA VAL A 33 -5.87 0.30 -8.65
C VAL A 33 -4.65 -0.34 -9.32
N VAL A 34 -3.50 0.31 -9.22
CA VAL A 34 -2.22 -0.26 -9.68
C VAL A 34 -1.13 -0.20 -8.61
N LEU A 35 -1.30 0.68 -7.62
CA LEU A 35 -0.32 0.91 -6.55
C LEU A 35 -1.04 1.51 -5.34
N ALA A 36 -0.77 0.99 -4.15
CA ALA A 36 -1.05 1.65 -2.88
C ALA A 36 0.23 1.69 -2.04
N LYS A 37 0.55 2.84 -1.45
CA LYS A 37 1.75 3.01 -0.63
C LYS A 37 1.55 3.93 0.57
N ARG A 38 2.43 3.75 1.55
CA ARG A 38 2.57 4.64 2.70
C ARG A 38 3.42 5.86 2.35
N PHE A 39 2.99 7.01 2.86
CA PHE A 39 3.76 8.24 2.91
C PHE A 39 4.09 8.46 4.39
N GLN A 40 5.35 8.27 4.74
CA GLN A 40 5.84 8.28 6.11
C GLN A 40 7.19 9.01 6.20
N PRO A 41 7.60 9.45 7.39
CA PRO A 41 8.89 10.07 7.61
C PRO A 41 10.04 9.15 7.19
N LEU A 42 10.93 9.64 6.32
CA LEU A 42 12.13 8.94 5.87
C LEU A 42 13.43 9.55 6.43
N LYS A 43 13.40 10.84 6.79
CA LYS A 43 14.58 11.66 7.11
C LYS A 43 14.57 12.18 8.55
N GLY A 44 14.14 11.36 9.50
CA GLY A 44 14.04 11.72 10.91
C GLY A 44 12.63 11.54 11.47
N PRO A 45 12.45 11.76 12.77
CA PRO A 45 11.16 11.58 13.45
C PRO A 45 10.11 12.58 12.91
N LEU A 46 8.82 12.27 13.05
CA LEU A 46 7.72 13.06 12.47
C LEU A 46 7.79 14.54 12.88
N GLU A 47 8.18 14.80 14.13
CA GLU A 47 8.26 16.13 14.75
C GLU A 47 9.31 17.02 14.08
N SER A 48 10.27 16.43 13.35
CA SER A 48 11.29 17.17 12.58
C SER A 48 10.79 17.71 11.25
N TYR A 49 9.58 17.30 10.81
CA TYR A 49 8.99 17.74 9.56
C TYR A 49 8.16 19.00 9.76
N GLU A 50 8.24 19.93 8.81
CA GLU A 50 7.35 21.09 8.74
C GLU A 50 5.88 20.65 8.60
N PRO A 51 4.90 21.40 9.14
CA PRO A 51 3.48 21.03 9.06
C PRO A 51 2.99 20.74 7.65
N LYS A 52 3.48 21.49 6.65
CA LYS A 52 3.16 21.28 5.22
C LYS A 52 3.65 19.94 4.67
N ASP A 53 4.68 19.36 5.25
CA ASP A 53 5.25 18.08 4.85
C ASP A 53 4.65 16.93 5.67
N GLN A 54 4.31 17.17 6.94
CA GLN A 54 3.48 16.24 7.72
C GLN A 54 2.10 16.03 7.08
N ALA A 55 1.50 17.07 6.50
CA ALA A 55 0.23 16.99 5.78
C ALA A 55 0.27 16.08 4.53
N LYS A 56 1.45 15.71 4.05
CA LYS A 56 1.65 14.78 2.92
C LYS A 56 1.80 13.33 3.37
N MET A 57 1.74 13.05 4.67
CA MET A 57 1.81 11.70 5.22
C MET A 57 0.44 11.02 5.21
N GLY A 58 0.42 9.71 5.00
CA GLY A 58 -0.81 8.97 4.83
C GLY A 58 -0.68 7.75 3.93
N VAL A 59 -1.80 7.35 3.34
CA VAL A 59 -1.85 6.30 2.33
C VAL A 59 -2.31 6.90 1.01
N GLY A 60 -1.56 6.67 -0.06
CA GLY A 60 -1.98 7.07 -1.40
C GLY A 60 -2.25 5.85 -2.26
N LEU A 61 -3.33 5.97 -3.04
CA LEU A 61 -3.77 5.00 -4.02
C LEU A 61 -3.64 5.61 -5.42
N ARG A 62 -3.05 4.86 -6.33
CA ARG A 62 -2.84 5.26 -7.72
C ARG A 62 -3.47 4.23 -8.63
N GLY A 63 -4.05 4.72 -9.72
CA GLY A 63 -4.51 3.92 -10.85
C GLY A 63 -3.70 4.23 -12.10
N VAL A 64 -4.07 3.60 -13.21
CA VAL A 64 -3.42 3.79 -14.52
C VAL A 64 -3.42 5.27 -14.92
N ASP A 65 -4.56 5.94 -14.75
CA ASP A 65 -4.77 7.32 -15.19
C ASP A 65 -4.28 8.39 -14.20
N GLY A 66 -3.79 8.00 -13.02
CA GLY A 66 -3.30 8.94 -12.02
C GLY A 66 -3.73 8.62 -10.58
N PRO A 67 -3.66 9.62 -9.67
CA PRO A 67 -4.08 9.44 -8.28
C PRO A 67 -5.58 9.12 -8.18
N LEU A 68 -5.92 8.10 -7.38
CA LEU A 68 -7.31 7.71 -7.11
C LEU A 68 -7.79 8.23 -5.75
N ALA A 69 -6.95 8.09 -4.73
CA ALA A 69 -7.30 8.46 -3.37
C ALA A 69 -6.05 8.78 -2.54
N PHE A 70 -6.23 9.64 -1.54
CA PHE A 70 -5.24 9.89 -0.50
C PHE A 70 -5.94 10.04 0.85
N TRP A 71 -5.52 9.26 1.84
CA TRP A 71 -5.97 9.35 3.22
C TRP A 71 -4.86 9.97 4.05
N ALA A 72 -5.04 11.24 4.43
CA ALA A 72 -4.09 11.96 5.26
C ALA A 72 -4.13 11.42 6.69
N THR A 73 -3.02 10.83 7.12
CA THR A 73 -2.84 10.36 8.50
C THR A 73 -1.36 10.15 8.78
N VAL A 74 -0.91 10.67 9.91
CA VAL A 74 0.47 10.44 10.41
C VAL A 74 0.57 9.17 11.25
N ASP A 75 -0.56 8.60 11.65
CA ASP A 75 -0.68 7.41 12.49
C ASP A 75 -0.35 6.13 11.68
N PRO A 76 0.76 5.43 12.00
CA PRO A 76 1.20 4.22 11.30
C PRO A 76 0.15 3.09 11.30
N ASP A 77 -0.58 2.92 12.41
CA ASP A 77 -1.53 1.82 12.56
C ASP A 77 -2.74 2.06 11.65
N LYS A 78 -3.20 3.31 11.55
CA LYS A 78 -4.24 3.69 10.57
C LYS A 78 -3.77 3.51 9.14
N GLN A 79 -2.51 3.83 8.83
CA GLN A 79 -1.98 3.57 7.48
C GLN A 79 -2.00 2.08 7.15
N ALA A 80 -1.58 1.23 8.09
CA ALA A 80 -1.59 -0.22 7.93
C ALA A 80 -3.02 -0.76 7.75
N GLN A 81 -3.96 -0.31 8.57
CA GLN A 81 -5.38 -0.70 8.48
C GLN A 81 -5.97 -0.34 7.11
N ILE A 82 -5.75 0.87 6.61
CA ILE A 82 -6.25 1.30 5.30
C ILE A 82 -5.70 0.39 4.20
N LEU A 83 -4.40 0.07 4.22
CA LEU A 83 -3.79 -0.84 3.24
C LEU A 83 -4.36 -2.25 3.33
N GLN A 84 -4.63 -2.74 4.54
CA GLN A 84 -5.28 -4.03 4.76
C GLN A 84 -6.70 -4.06 4.19
N GLU A 85 -7.50 -3.01 4.39
CA GLU A 85 -8.85 -2.90 3.83
C GLU A 85 -8.84 -2.94 2.29
N ILE A 86 -7.90 -2.24 1.65
CA ILE A 86 -7.77 -2.26 0.19
C ILE A 86 -7.32 -3.64 -0.31
N ARG A 87 -6.39 -4.29 0.39
CA ARG A 87 -5.94 -5.65 0.05
C ARG A 87 -7.05 -6.68 0.20
N ALA A 88 -7.86 -6.57 1.25
CA ALA A 88 -9.03 -7.43 1.44
C ALA A 88 -10.02 -7.26 0.28
N ALA A 89 -10.31 -6.02 -0.11
CA ALA A 89 -11.17 -5.75 -1.26
C ALA A 89 -10.60 -6.33 -2.58
N LEU A 90 -9.28 -6.23 -2.80
CA LEU A 90 -8.62 -6.87 -3.94
C LEU A 90 -8.76 -8.40 -3.92
N ALA A 91 -8.66 -9.01 -2.75
CA ALA A 91 -8.83 -10.45 -2.59
C ALA A 91 -10.27 -10.90 -2.85
N GLU A 92 -11.25 -10.14 -2.35
CA GLU A 92 -12.68 -10.42 -2.56
C GLU A 92 -13.08 -10.45 -4.04
N VAL A 93 -12.41 -9.65 -4.89
CA VAL A 93 -12.64 -9.63 -6.34
C VAL A 93 -11.65 -10.49 -7.14
N GLY A 94 -10.80 -11.28 -6.47
CA GLY A 94 -9.85 -12.19 -7.12
C GLY A 94 -8.69 -11.50 -7.85
N LEU A 95 -8.35 -10.26 -7.48
CA LEU A 95 -7.28 -9.49 -8.14
C LEU A 95 -5.97 -9.44 -7.33
N LEU A 96 -6.00 -9.81 -6.05
CA LEU A 96 -4.83 -9.66 -5.16
C LEU A 96 -3.57 -10.37 -5.68
N ASP A 97 -3.73 -11.55 -6.28
CA ASP A 97 -2.61 -12.35 -6.80
C ASP A 97 -1.84 -11.65 -7.93
N ASN A 98 -2.43 -10.64 -8.58
CA ASN A 98 -1.75 -9.87 -9.62
C ASN A 98 -0.74 -8.87 -9.05
N TYR A 99 -0.75 -8.63 -7.74
CA TYR A 99 0.07 -7.62 -7.08
C TYR A 99 1.30 -8.23 -6.40
N GLN A 100 2.39 -7.47 -6.39
CA GLN A 100 3.47 -7.68 -5.44
C GLN A 100 3.09 -7.02 -4.12
N LEU A 101 3.33 -7.72 -3.02
CA LEU A 101 3.19 -7.20 -1.66
C LEU A 101 4.58 -6.92 -1.06
N ILE A 102 4.69 -5.83 -0.32
CA ILE A 102 5.87 -5.45 0.48
C ILE A 102 5.52 -5.56 1.97
N PRO A 103 6.47 -5.93 2.85
CA PRO A 103 6.22 -6.08 4.28
C PRO A 103 5.56 -4.89 4.98
N ASP A 104 5.77 -3.66 4.51
CA ASP A 104 5.16 -2.44 5.08
C ASP A 104 3.67 -2.27 4.74
N GLY A 105 3.08 -3.23 4.02
CA GLY A 105 1.69 -3.24 3.55
C GLY A 105 1.50 -2.61 2.18
N THR A 106 2.53 -1.99 1.61
CA THR A 106 2.51 -1.46 0.24
C THR A 106 2.29 -2.59 -0.75
N PHE A 107 1.55 -2.31 -1.83
CA PHE A 107 1.39 -3.25 -2.93
C PHE A 107 1.29 -2.53 -4.27
N PHE A 108 1.70 -3.22 -5.34
CA PHE A 108 1.73 -2.66 -6.69
C PHE A 108 1.70 -3.75 -7.76
N LEU A 109 1.30 -3.39 -8.98
CA LEU A 109 1.39 -4.29 -10.12
C LEU A 109 2.86 -4.42 -10.58
N PRO A 110 3.45 -5.64 -10.62
CA PRO A 110 4.87 -5.83 -10.86
C PRO A 110 5.38 -5.18 -12.16
N HIS A 111 4.61 -5.28 -13.25
CA HIS A 111 4.98 -4.77 -14.58
C HIS A 111 5.22 -3.24 -14.64
N MET A 112 4.88 -2.51 -13.58
CA MET A 112 5.20 -1.08 -13.46
C MET A 112 6.68 -0.83 -13.17
N VAL A 113 7.43 -1.85 -12.73
CA VAL A 113 8.82 -1.75 -12.28
C VAL A 113 9.77 -2.17 -13.40
N GLN A 114 10.80 -1.35 -13.64
CA GLN A 114 11.89 -1.63 -14.58
C GLN A 114 13.26 -1.69 -13.91
N ALA A 115 13.40 -1.01 -12.76
CA ALA A 115 14.61 -1.04 -11.96
C ALA A 115 14.26 -0.87 -10.48
N GLY A 116 15.16 -1.34 -9.62
CA GLY A 116 15.04 -1.20 -8.18
C GLY A 116 16.40 -1.10 -7.51
N GLY A 117 16.43 -0.52 -6.32
CA GLY A 117 17.61 -0.47 -5.48
C GLY A 117 17.22 -0.26 -4.01
N SER A 118 18.17 -0.50 -3.13
CA SER A 118 18.06 -0.22 -1.70
C SER A 118 19.00 0.93 -1.30
N ALA A 119 18.64 1.64 -0.25
CA ALA A 119 19.49 2.67 0.33
C ALA A 119 19.22 2.84 1.83
N LEU A 120 20.24 3.24 2.59
CA LEU A 120 20.05 3.64 3.98
C LEU A 120 19.61 5.10 4.06
N TYR A 121 18.50 5.34 4.76
CA TYR A 121 17.99 6.66 5.12
C TYR A 121 18.07 6.84 6.65
N PRO A 122 17.93 8.07 7.16
CA PRO A 122 17.98 8.32 8.61
C PRO A 122 16.99 7.49 9.44
N ASN A 123 15.81 7.17 8.90
CA ASN A 123 14.81 6.35 9.60
C ASN A 123 14.90 4.84 9.29
N GLY A 124 15.93 4.39 8.58
CA GLY A 124 16.12 2.97 8.26
C GLY A 124 16.32 2.73 6.78
N TRP A 125 16.19 1.46 6.40
CA TRP A 125 16.46 1.01 5.04
C TRP A 125 15.27 1.25 4.14
N VAL A 126 15.51 1.71 2.92
CA VAL A 126 14.45 1.92 1.93
C VAL A 126 14.67 1.08 0.69
N VAL A 127 13.58 0.57 0.13
CA VAL A 127 13.53 0.10 -1.26
C VAL A 127 12.99 1.22 -2.12
N GLN A 128 13.66 1.49 -3.23
CA GLN A 128 13.22 2.40 -4.28
C GLN A 128 12.97 1.61 -5.56
N LEU A 129 11.76 1.70 -6.11
CA LEU A 129 11.41 1.08 -7.38
C LEU A 129 11.12 2.18 -8.41
N PHE A 130 11.60 1.96 -9.63
CA PHE A 130 11.53 2.89 -10.74
C PHE A 130 10.76 2.26 -11.89
N GLY A 131 9.90 3.07 -12.51
CA GLY A 131 9.23 2.69 -13.77
C GLY A 131 10.04 3.16 -14.98
N ALA A 132 9.35 3.38 -16.11
CA ALA A 132 9.98 3.79 -17.38
C ALA A 132 10.81 5.07 -17.31
N SER A 133 10.48 5.99 -16.40
CA SER A 133 11.30 7.18 -16.14
C SER A 133 12.16 6.94 -14.90
N PRO A 134 13.50 6.86 -15.04
CA PRO A 134 14.39 6.61 -13.90
C PRO A 134 14.61 7.84 -13.02
N ALA A 135 14.14 9.03 -13.43
CA ALA A 135 14.41 10.28 -12.71
C ALA A 135 13.77 10.34 -11.32
N LYS A 136 12.66 9.62 -11.09
CA LYS A 136 11.98 9.58 -9.80
C LYS A 136 11.43 8.18 -9.53
N PRO A 137 11.60 7.65 -8.31
CA PRO A 137 11.01 6.37 -7.96
C PRO A 137 9.48 6.48 -7.97
N ILE A 138 8.81 5.47 -8.53
CA ILE A 138 7.36 5.31 -8.43
C ILE A 138 6.97 4.93 -6.99
N LEU A 139 7.89 4.23 -6.32
CA LEU A 139 7.73 3.70 -4.97
C LEU A 139 8.99 3.90 -4.13
N THR A 140 8.81 4.33 -2.89
CA THR A 140 9.85 4.33 -1.86
C THR A 140 9.23 3.81 -0.57
N CYS A 141 9.73 2.68 -0.07
CA CYS A 141 9.19 1.98 1.10
C CYS A 141 10.26 1.90 2.17
N LEU A 142 9.91 2.23 3.42
CA LEU A 142 10.79 2.08 4.57
C LEU A 142 10.61 0.67 5.15
N LEU A 143 11.72 -0.03 5.35
CA LEU A 143 11.80 -1.42 5.78
C LEU A 143 12.79 -1.55 6.94
N GLU A 144 12.66 -2.64 7.68
CA GLU A 144 13.38 -2.84 8.96
C GLU A 144 14.88 -3.11 8.78
N SER A 145 15.33 -3.62 7.63
CA SER A 145 16.73 -3.97 7.40
C SER A 145 17.11 -3.99 5.91
N GLU A 146 18.42 -4.00 5.65
CA GLU A 146 18.99 -4.20 4.31
C GLU A 146 18.58 -5.56 3.73
N ALA A 147 18.68 -6.62 4.52
CA ALA A 147 18.31 -7.98 4.10
C ALA A 147 16.85 -8.06 3.65
N VAL A 148 15.94 -7.36 4.33
CA VAL A 148 14.52 -7.29 3.92
C VAL A 148 14.36 -6.49 2.63
N CYS A 149 15.16 -5.45 2.41
CA CYS A 149 15.18 -4.73 1.13
C CYS A 149 15.67 -5.63 -0.02
N GLU A 150 16.77 -6.36 0.20
CA GLU A 150 17.31 -7.30 -0.78
C GLU A 150 16.31 -8.41 -1.13
N GLN A 151 15.63 -8.97 -0.13
CA GLN A 151 14.60 -9.98 -0.35
C GLN A 151 13.44 -9.41 -1.18
N VAL A 152 12.97 -8.19 -0.88
CA VAL A 152 11.93 -7.53 -1.69
C VAL A 152 12.38 -7.33 -3.14
N LEU A 153 13.62 -6.86 -3.35
CA LEU A 153 14.16 -6.67 -4.71
C LEU A 153 14.27 -8.01 -5.46
N HIS A 154 14.69 -9.07 -4.78
CA HIS A 154 14.76 -10.42 -5.33
C HIS A 154 13.37 -10.93 -5.73
N ASP A 155 12.38 -10.81 -4.85
CA ASP A 155 11.00 -11.27 -5.10
C ASP A 155 10.36 -10.52 -6.27
N VAL A 156 10.60 -9.21 -6.36
CA VAL A 156 10.16 -8.38 -7.50
C VAL A 156 10.80 -8.85 -8.79
N ALA A 157 12.12 -9.07 -8.80
CA ALA A 157 12.82 -9.56 -9.98
C ALA A 157 12.32 -10.95 -10.42
N ALA A 158 12.10 -11.87 -9.47
CA ALA A 158 11.56 -13.20 -9.75
C ALA A 158 10.15 -13.11 -10.35
N ARG A 159 9.29 -12.24 -9.81
CA ARG A 159 7.92 -12.02 -10.32
C ARG A 159 7.91 -11.43 -11.73
N LEU A 160 8.83 -10.51 -12.03
CA LEU A 160 9.00 -9.93 -13.37
C LEU A 160 9.51 -10.95 -14.39
N ASN A 161 10.48 -11.78 -14.02
CA ASN A 161 11.05 -12.80 -14.91
C ASN A 161 10.03 -13.91 -15.23
N THR A 162 9.17 -14.27 -14.27
CA THR A 162 8.08 -15.25 -14.49
C THR A 162 6.93 -14.69 -15.32
N ALA A 163 6.65 -13.39 -15.24
CA ALA A 163 5.63 -12.74 -16.07
C ALA A 163 6.04 -12.58 -17.54
N ASN A 164 7.33 -12.64 -17.84
CA ASN A 164 7.90 -12.50 -19.19
C ASN A 164 8.31 -13.83 -19.84
N ALA A 165 8.12 -14.95 -19.13
CA ALA A 165 8.41 -16.31 -19.60
C ALA A 165 7.14 -17.00 -20.12
#